data_AF-A0A1H9P6F0-F1
#
_entry.id   AF-A0A1H9P6F0-F1
#
_cell.length_a   1.000
_cell.length_b   1.000
_cell.length_c   1.000
_cell.angle_alpha   90.00
_cell.angle_beta   90.00
_cell.angle_gamma   90.00
#
_symmetry.space_group_name_H-M   'P 1'
#
loop_
_entity.id
_entity.type
_entity.pdbx_description
1 polymer ?
#
loop_
_entity_poly.entity_id
_entity_poly.type
_entity_poly.pdbx_seq_one_letter_code
_entity_poly.pdbx_strand_id
1 'polypeptide(L)' 'MKSKILFAVIMGMITTGIISFSLLAINLGLSERFVGIWLKSWLTGYLIVIPVILLLGPQVQKAVNWALNENRR' A
#
# COMPACT_ATOMS: atom_id res chain seq x y z
N MET A 1 6.85 -17.05 14.62
CA MET A 1 7.00 -15.66 14.14
C MET A 1 7.27 -15.58 12.63
N LYS A 2 8.24 -16.33 12.08
CA LYS A 2 8.58 -16.34 10.64
C LYS A 2 7.38 -16.58 9.71
N SER A 3 6.53 -17.57 10.00
CA SER A 3 5.34 -17.86 9.17
C SER A 3 4.29 -16.75 9.19
N LYS A 4 4.15 -16.00 10.30
CA LYS A 4 3.20 -14.88 10.41
C LYS A 4 3.65 -13.68 9.58
N ILE A 5 4.95 -13.40 9.57
CA ILE A 5 5.54 -12.33 8.76
C ILE A 5 5.42 -12.68 7.29
N LEU A 6 5.77 -13.91 6.89
CA LEU A 6 5.65 -14.36 5.51
C LEU A 6 4.20 -14.31 5.03
N PHE A 7 3.26 -14.79 5.85
CA PHE A 7 1.83 -14.67 5.56
C PHE A 7 1.41 -13.21 5.34
N ALA A 8 1.78 -12.30 6.25
CA ALA A 8 1.43 -10.88 6.14
C ALA A 8 2.01 -10.23 4.87
N VAL A 9 3.25 -10.55 4.51
CA VAL A 9 3.90 -10.04 3.29
C VAL A 9 3.19 -10.57 2.04
N ILE A 10 2.94 -11.88 1.96
CA ILE A 10 2.24 -12.49 0.82
C ILE A 10 0.82 -11.93 0.70
N MET A 11 0.09 -11.84 1.80
CA MET A 11 -1.25 -11.27 1.81
C MET A 11 -1.26 -9.81 1.37
N GLY A 12 -0.29 -8.99 1.83
CA GLY A 12 -0.14 -7.60 1.39
C GLY A 12 0.14 -7.49 -0.10
N MET A 13 1.01 -8.36 -0.62
CA MET A 13 1.33 -8.42 -2.06
C MET A 13 0.10 -8.79 -2.89
N ILE A 14 -0.65 -9.82 -2.48
CA ILE A 14 -1.87 -10.27 -3.18
C ILE A 14 -2.95 -9.18 -3.15
N THR A 15 -3.25 -8.64 -1.97
CA THR A 15 -4.32 -7.63 -1.81
C THR A 15 -4.03 -6.35 -2.58
N THR A 16 -2.82 -5.81 -2.49
CA THR A 16 -2.43 -4.61 -3.25
C THR A 16 -2.36 -4.87 -4.76
N GLY A 17 -1.94 -6.07 -5.17
CA GLY A 17 -1.98 -6.51 -6.57
C GLY A 17 -3.40 -6.52 -7.13
N ILE A 18 -4.35 -7.13 -6.42
CA ILE A 18 -5.77 -7.20 -6.84
C ILE A 18 -6.41 -5.81 -6.88
N ILE A 19 -6.21 -4.98 -5.85
CA ILE A 19 -6.79 -3.63 -5.80
C ILE A 19 -6.22 -2.78 -6.94
N SER A 20 -4.90 -2.75 -7.11
CA SER A 20 -4.27 -1.97 -8.18
C SER A 20 -4.69 -2.46 -9.56
N PHE A 21 -4.76 -3.78 -9.78
CA PHE A 21 -5.23 -4.35 -11.04
C PHE A 21 -6.64 -3.89 -11.34
N SER A 22 -7.55 -4.01 -10.37
CA SER A 22 -8.96 -3.65 -10.54
C SER A 22 -9.13 -2.17 -10.86
N LEU A 23 -8.43 -1.30 -10.12
CA LEU A 23 -8.45 0.14 -10.35
C LEU A 23 -7.92 0.51 -11.74
N LEU A 24 -6.75 -0.01 -12.13
CA LEU A 24 -6.22 0.29 -13.45
C LEU A 24 -7.11 -0.30 -14.54
N ALA A 25 -7.68 -1.50 -14.38
CA ALA A 25 -8.54 -2.13 -15.38
C ALA A 25 -9.80 -1.32 -15.64
N ILE A 26 -10.42 -0.77 -14.58
CA ILE A 26 -11.60 0.08 -14.68
C ILE A 26 -11.25 1.42 -15.34
N ASN A 27 -10.11 2.03 -14.99
CA ASN A 27 -9.76 3.39 -15.42
C ASN A 27 -9.10 3.45 -16.81
N LEU A 28 -8.30 2.45 -17.17
CA LEU A 28 -7.50 2.43 -18.40
C LEU A 28 -8.03 1.42 -19.43
N GLY A 29 -8.91 0.51 -19.02
CA GLY A 29 -9.34 -0.63 -19.84
C GLY A 29 -8.26 -1.71 -19.97
N LEU A 30 -8.67 -2.89 -20.45
CA LEU A 30 -7.78 -4.02 -20.70
C LEU A 30 -7.25 -3.95 -22.15
N SER A 31 -6.07 -3.35 -22.32
CA SER A 31 -5.33 -3.34 -23.59
C SER A 31 -4.15 -4.32 -23.56
N GLU A 32 -3.52 -4.59 -24.71
CA GLU A 32 -2.33 -5.45 -24.78
C GLU A 32 -1.16 -4.97 -23.89
N ARG A 33 -1.08 -3.66 -23.64
CA ARG A 33 -0.07 -3.05 -22.77
C ARG A 33 -0.47 -3.02 -21.30
N PHE A 34 -1.71 -3.37 -20.98
CA PHE A 34 -2.29 -3.21 -19.64
C PHE A 34 -1.46 -3.91 -18.57
N VAL A 35 -1.14 -5.18 -18.76
CA VAL A 35 -0.39 -5.97 -17.77
C VAL A 35 0.97 -5.35 -17.50
N GLY A 36 1.67 -4.86 -18.53
CA GLY A 36 2.96 -4.18 -18.38
C GLY A 36 2.85 -2.85 -17.62
N ILE A 37 1.83 -2.04 -17.93
CA ILE A 37 1.57 -0.78 -17.22
C ILE A 37 1.20 -1.06 -15.75
N TRP A 38 0.35 -2.05 -15.51
CA TRP A 38 -0.06 -2.47 -14.17
C TRP A 38 1.13 -2.95 -13.34
N LEU A 39 1.91 -3.90 -13.86
CA LEU A 39 3.07 -4.44 -13.13
C LEU A 39 4.06 -3.34 -12.77
N LYS A 40 4.40 -2.46 -13.74
CA LYS A 40 5.32 -1.35 -13.54
C LYS A 40 4.79 -0.38 -12.48
N SER A 41 3.52 0.00 -12.56
CA SER A 41 2.90 0.95 -11.64
C SER A 41 2.80 0.38 -10.23
N TRP A 42 2.38 -0.89 -10.12
CA TRP A 42 2.25 -1.59 -8.84
C TRP A 42 3.60 -1.77 -8.15
N LEU A 43 4.63 -2.27 -8.84
CA LEU A 43 5.98 -2.42 -8.26
C LEU A 43 6.57 -1.07 -7.85
N THR A 44 6.43 -0.05 -8.70
CA THR A 44 6.93 1.30 -8.40
C THR A 44 6.24 1.87 -7.15
N GLY A 45 4.90 1.74 -7.06
CA GLY A 45 4.14 2.14 -5.88
C GLY A 45 4.56 1.39 -4.62
N TYR A 46 4.79 0.08 -4.72
CA TYR A 46 5.22 -0.74 -3.60
C TYR A 46 6.63 -0.37 -3.11
N LEU A 47 7.55 -0.01 -4.02
CA LEU A 47 8.88 0.48 -3.65
C LEU A 47 8.84 1.85 -2.99
N ILE A 48 7.91 2.72 -3.39
CA ILE A 48 7.75 4.07 -2.82
C ILE A 48 7.06 4.02 -1.45
N VAL A 49 6.11 3.10 -1.23
CA VAL A 49 5.35 3.08 0.03
C VAL A 49 6.24 2.78 1.25
N ILE A 50 7.29 1.97 1.07
CA ILE A 50 8.22 1.60 2.15
C ILE A 50 8.93 2.83 2.74
N PRO A 51 9.68 3.65 1.96
CA PRO A 51 10.32 4.84 2.48
C PRO A 51 9.30 5.87 2.99
N VAL A 52 8.13 5.99 2.35
CA VAL A 52 7.07 6.89 2.82
C VAL A 52 6.58 6.49 4.21
N ILE A 53 6.31 5.20 4.46
CA ILE A 53 5.90 4.72 5.78
C ILE A 53 7.00 4.92 6.82
N LEU A 54 8.26 4.69 6.47
CA LEU A 54 9.38 4.86 7.40
C LEU A 54 9.57 6.34 7.81
N LEU A 55 9.41 7.27 6.87
CA LEU A 55 9.56 8.70 7.11
C LEU A 55 8.33 9.31 7.79
N LEU A 56 7.13 9.00 7.29
CA LEU A 56 5.88 9.61 7.75
C LEU A 56 5.25 8.87 8.93
N GLY A 57 5.50 7.57 9.08
CA GLY A 57 4.90 6.73 10.13
C GLY A 57 5.01 7.32 11.54
N PRO A 58 6.22 7.75 11.98
CA PRO A 58 6.38 8.39 13.29
C PRO A 58 5.60 9.70 13.42
N GLN A 59 5.53 10.50 12.35
CA GLN A 59 4.82 11.78 12.35
C GLN A 59 3.31 11.58 12.44
N VAL A 60 2.77 10.65 11.65
CA VAL A 60 1.36 10.26 11.69
C VAL A 60 1.01 9.69 13.06
N GLN A 61 1.87 8.86 13.65
CA GLN A 61 1.63 8.32 14.98
C GLN A 61 1.58 9.41 16.06
N LYS A 62 2.45 10.42 15.98
CA LYS A 62 2.38 11.61 16.86
C LYS A 62 1.07 12.37 16.67
N ALA A 63 0.64 12.59 15.43
CA ALA A 63 -0.60 13.28 15.12
C ALA A 63 -1.84 12.53 15.64
N VAL A 64 -1.88 11.20 15.44
CA VAL A 64 -2.97 10.34 15.95
C VAL A 64 -3.01 10.37 17.48
N ASN A 65 -1.86 10.24 18.15
CA ASN A 65 -1.81 10.32 19.61
C ASN A 65 -2.24 11.68 20.14
N TRP A 66 -1.86 12.76 19.46
CA TRP A 66 -2.33 14.12 19.80
C TRP A 66 -3.84 14.24 19.67
N ALA A 67 -4.41 13.83 18.53
CA ALA A 67 -5.86 13.89 18.29
C ALA A 67 -6.68 13.04 19.29
N LEU A 68 -6.19 11.85 19.66
CA LEU A 68 -6.86 10.99 20.64
C LEU A 68 -6.75 11.52 22.08
N ASN A 69 -5.67 12.24 22.41
CA ASN A 69 -5.49 12.85 23.73
C ASN A 69 -6.26 14.16 23.90
N GLU A 70 -6.42 14.94 22.82
CA GLU A 70 -7.28 16.13 22.80
C GLU A 70 -8.73 15.76 23.08
N ASN A 71 -9.20 14.64 22.53
CA ASN A 71 -10.58 14.16 22.71
C ASN A 71 -10.86 13.56 24.10
N ARG A 72 -9.88 13.55 25.02
CA ARG A 72 -10.02 13.07 26.41
C ARG A 72 -9.87 14.17 27.48
N ARG A 73 -9.70 15.44 27.09
CA ARG A 73 -9.71 16.59 28.02
C ARG A 73 -10.99 17.38 27.86
#